data_AF-A0A955TRP1-F1
#
_entry.id   AF-A0A955TRP1-F1
#
_cell.length_a   1.000
_cell.length_b   1.000
_cell.length_c   1.000
_cell.angle_alpha   90.00
_cell.angle_beta   90.00
_cell.angle_gamma   90.00
#
_symmetry.space_group_name_H-M   'P 1'
#
loop_
_entity.id
_entity.type
_entity.pdbx_description
1 polymer ?
#
loop_
_entity_poly.entity_id
_entity_poly.type
_entity_poly.pdbx_seq_one_letter_code
_entity_poly.pdbx_strand_id
1 'polypeptide(L)' 'MKMERILIQIPKTLNAKLDLLRTQGATISGYIRHLLEQELSQSKKK' A
#
# COMPACT_ATOMS: atom_id res chain seq x y z
N MET A 1 -10.81 9.67 11.09
CA MET A 1 -9.91 8.52 11.36
C MET A 1 -8.51 9.04 11.59
N LYS A 2 -7.81 8.57 12.64
CA LYS A 2 -6.42 8.94 12.89
C LYS A 2 -5.53 7.96 12.11
N MET A 3 -4.68 8.47 11.23
CA MET A 3 -3.78 7.64 10.42
C MET A 3 -2.45 7.47 11.14
N GLU A 4 -1.96 6.24 11.21
CA GLU A 4 -0.61 5.96 11.70
C GLU A 4 0.38 5.91 10.54
N ARG A 5 1.58 6.45 10.76
CA ARG A 5 2.66 6.43 9.78
C ARG A 5 3.46 5.16 9.95
N ILE A 6 3.53 4.36 8.87
CA ILE A 6 4.40 3.19 8.81
C ILE A 6 5.62 3.54 7.96
N LEU A 7 6.82 3.29 8.50
CA LEU A 7 8.08 3.39 7.75
C LEU A 7 8.57 1.97 7.46
N ILE A 8 8.65 1.60 6.18
CA ILE A 8 9.12 0.28 5.74
C ILE A 8 10.24 0.42 4.72
N GLN A 9 11.11 -0.59 4.67
CA GLN A 9 12.09 -0.74 3.61
C GLN A 9 11.57 -1.77 2.60
N ILE A 10 11.71 -1.46 1.32
CA ILE A 10 11.33 -2.36 0.21
C ILE A 10 12.43 -2.37 -0.85
N PRO A 11 12.54 -3.44 -1.66
CA PRO A 11 13.47 -3.48 -2.77
C PRO A 11 13.27 -2.30 -3.73
N LYS A 12 14.36 -1.75 -4.25
CA LYS A 12 14.33 -0.61 -5.19
C LYS A 12 13.46 -0.87 -6.42
N THR A 13 13.46 -2.11 -6.91
CA THR A 13 12.63 -2.55 -8.04
C THR A 13 11.14 -2.50 -7.72
N LEU A 14 10.75 -2.81 -6.48
CA LEU A 14 9.36 -2.72 -6.03
C LEU A 14 8.93 -1.27 -5.86
N ASN A 15 9.80 -0.43 -5.30
CA ASN A 15 9.53 1.00 -5.19
C ASN A 15 9.32 1.65 -6.57
N ALA A 16 10.14 1.29 -7.56
CA ALA A 16 9.97 1.78 -8.93
C ALA A 16 8.60 1.42 -9.53
N LYS A 17 8.07 0.22 -9.24
CA LYS A 17 6.72 -0.18 -9.67
C LYS A 17 5.64 0.65 -8.98
N LEU A 18 5.80 0.94 -7.69
CA LEU A 18 4.88 1.80 -6.93
C LEU A 18 4.91 3.25 -7.42
N ASP A 19 6.07 3.76 -7.78
CA ASP A 19 6.24 5.10 -8.38
C ASP A 19 5.56 5.21 -9.75
N LEU A 20 5.55 4.14 -10.55
CA LEU A 20 4.81 4.09 -11.82
C LEU A 20 3.29 4.16 -11.60
N LEU A 21 2.75 3.52 -10.56
CA LEU A 21 1.32 3.65 -10.23
C LEU A 21 0.93 5.10 -9.89
N ARG A 22 1.91 5.90 -9.45
CA ARG A 22 1.73 7.33 -9.20
C ARG A 22 1.40 8.12 -10.47
N THR A 23 1.86 7.66 -11.63
CA THR A 23 1.54 8.32 -12.92
C THR A 23 0.09 8.10 -13.35
N GLN A 24 -0.61 7.14 -12.72
CA GLN A 24 -2.01 6.82 -12.99
C GLN A 24 -2.99 7.54 -12.04
N GLY A 25 -2.49 8.50 -11.23
CA GLY A 25 -3.29 9.26 -10.28
C GLY A 25 -3.50 8.57 -8.92
N ALA A 26 -2.91 7.39 -8.71
CA ALA A 26 -2.91 6.73 -7.41
C ALA A 26 -1.78 7.25 -6.51
N THR A 27 -1.99 7.27 -5.19
CA THR A 27 -0.89 7.48 -4.24
C THR A 27 -0.37 6.14 -3.75
N ILE A 28 0.94 6.03 -3.51
CA ILE A 28 1.55 4.82 -2.94
C ILE A 28 0.87 4.46 -1.62
N SER A 29 0.63 5.45 -0.75
CA SER A 29 -0.07 5.25 0.53
C SER A 29 -1.51 4.79 0.36
N GLY A 30 -2.22 5.25 -0.68
CA GLY A 30 -3.58 4.81 -0.99
C GLY A 30 -3.61 3.38 -1.52
N TYR A 31 -2.67 3.05 -2.41
CA TYR A 31 -2.53 1.70 -2.95
C TYR A 31 -2.18 0.68 -1.86
N ILE A 32 -1.16 0.97 -1.04
CA ILE A 32 -0.75 0.11 0.07
C ILE A 32 -1.91 -0.05 1.07
N ARG A 33 -2.64 1.03 1.37
CA ARG A 33 -3.81 0.95 2.25
C ARG A 33 -4.88 0.03 1.68
N HIS A 34 -5.27 0.22 0.42
CA HIS A 34 -6.29 -0.61 -0.21
C HIS A 34 -5.89 -2.09 -0.23
N LEU A 35 -4.62 -2.38 -0.56
CA LEU A 35 -4.07 -3.73 -0.54
C LEU A 35 -4.14 -4.34 0.86
N LEU A 36 -3.70 -3.61 1.89
CA LEU A 36 -3.74 -4.09 3.28
C LEU A 36 -5.16 -4.29 3.79
N GLU A 37 -6.08 -3.39 3.44
CA GLU A 37 -7.50 -3.52 3.78
C GLU A 37 -8.11 -4.77 3.14
N GLN A 38 -7.79 -5.06 1.87
CA GLN A 38 -8.26 -6.27 1.19
C GLN A 38 -7.72 -7.55 1.83
N GLU A 39 -6.40 -7.65 2.02
CA GLU A 39 -5.74 -8.84 2.58
C GLU A 39 -6.21 -9.12 4.02
N LEU A 40 -6.24 -8.09 4.88
CA LEU A 40 -6.59 -8.25 6.28
C LEU A 40 -8.10 -8.42 6.51
N SER A 41 -8.95 -7.90 5.62
CA SER A 41 -10.39 -8.16 5.68
C SER A 41 -10.72 -9.61 5.34
N GLN A 42 -9.97 -10.26 4.44
CA GLN A 42 -10.11 -11.68 4.16
C GLN A 42 -9.60 -12.55 5.32
N SER A 43 -8.58 -12.09 6.04
CA SER A 43 -8.01 -12.81 7.18
C SER A 43 -8.89 -12.82 8.44
N LYS A 44 -9.94 -11.98 8.54
CA LYS A 44 -10.91 -11.97 9.66
C LYS A 44 -11.97 -13.09 9.61
N LYS A 45 -11.93 -13.96 8.61
CA LYS A 45 -12.86 -15.11 8.46
C LYS A 45 -12.29 -16.45 8.98
N LYS A 46 -11.25 -16.44 9.81
CA LYS A 46 -10.72 -17.65 10.47
C LYS A 46 -10.87 -17.55 11.98
#